data_AF-A0A3M8WWC2-F1
#
_entry.id   AF-A0A3M8WWC2-F1
#
_cell.length_a   1.000
_cell.length_b   1.000
_cell.length_c   1.000
_cell.angle_alpha   90.00
_cell.angle_beta   90.00
_cell.angle_gamma   90.00
#
_symmetry.space_group_name_H-M   'P 1'
#
loop_
_entity.id
_entity.type
_entity.pdbx_description
1 polymer ?
#
loop_
_entity_poly.entity_id
_entity_poly.type
_entity_poly.pdbx_seq_one_letter_code
_entity_poly.pdbx_strand_id
1 'polypeptide(L)'
;MRASAPRRAQRTTASMRTGVVLLTTAAVMSSAGCFGSSEDPSRSGPSRGGKHAEGPAWNTRPSSIASLGDSITRGFDACSVLSDCPRVSWSTGTDVDSLAQRLRSGARSWNYAKTGAVMADLPGQMQAAATRKPQLVTVMIGSNDACRNSVDNMTPTDEFRSVFTSALTRLRREVPKAQVYVASVPDLKRLWSQGRKNVLGRQIWKLGICPSMLKDSDAMDAASTERRQRVDDQVDDYNQVLKDVCGKDPLCRYDDAVHKYRFTERELSKWDWFHPSKAGQQRLAAMAYRRITSP
;
A
#
# COMPACT_ATOMS: atom_id res chain seq x y z
N MET A 1 -5.13 -61.99 -9.78
CA MET A 1 -3.68 -62.25 -9.66
C MET A 1 -2.97 -60.95 -9.28
N ARG A 2 -2.23 -61.00 -8.16
CA ARG A 2 -1.16 -60.10 -7.68
C ARG A 2 -1.44 -58.59 -7.50
N ALA A 3 -1.62 -58.23 -6.23
CA ALA A 3 -1.25 -56.94 -5.65
C ALA A 3 0.27 -56.80 -5.53
N SER A 4 0.79 -55.56 -5.51
CA SER A 4 2.04 -55.19 -4.82
C SER A 4 2.15 -53.67 -4.64
N ALA A 5 2.54 -53.30 -3.43
CA ALA A 5 2.63 -51.98 -2.83
C ALA A 5 4.00 -51.28 -3.11
N PRO A 6 4.28 -50.08 -2.56
CA PRO A 6 5.30 -49.14 -3.04
C PRO A 6 6.71 -49.39 -2.45
N ARG A 7 7.75 -48.94 -3.17
CA ARG A 7 9.14 -48.93 -2.68
C ARG A 7 9.54 -47.59 -2.07
N ARG A 8 10.04 -47.68 -0.84
CA ARG A 8 10.73 -46.66 -0.04
C ARG A 8 12.24 -46.75 -0.32
N ALA A 9 12.93 -45.63 -0.51
CA ALA A 9 14.39 -45.50 -0.41
C ALA A 9 14.68 -44.11 0.18
N GLN A 10 14.96 -44.03 1.48
CA GLN A 10 16.28 -44.05 2.13
C GLN A 10 17.11 -42.77 1.91
N ARG A 11 17.33 -42.10 3.03
CA ARG A 11 18.18 -40.92 3.26
C ARG A 11 19.65 -41.27 3.07
N THR A 12 20.41 -40.35 2.48
CA THR A 12 21.87 -40.27 2.66
C THR A 12 22.24 -38.91 3.22
N THR A 13 22.89 -38.95 4.37
CA THR A 13 23.57 -37.84 5.05
C THR A 13 24.95 -37.66 4.44
N ALA A 14 25.35 -36.42 4.13
CA ALA A 14 26.74 -36.07 3.86
C ALA A 14 27.12 -34.86 4.71
N SER A 15 28.06 -35.09 5.64
CA SER A 15 28.75 -34.09 6.44
C SER A 15 29.86 -33.45 5.61
N MET A 16 30.04 -32.13 5.70
CA MET A 16 31.31 -31.49 5.36
C MET A 16 31.65 -30.40 6.37
N ARG A 17 32.90 -30.48 6.85
CA ARG A 17 33.54 -29.64 7.86
C ARG A 17 34.13 -28.39 7.22
N THR A 18 34.03 -27.24 7.88
CA THR A 18 34.93 -26.08 7.78
C THR A 18 34.56 -25.19 8.98
N GLY A 19 35.42 -24.67 9.84
CA GLY A 19 36.84 -24.37 9.83
C GLY A 19 36.94 -23.06 10.63
N VAL A 20 37.39 -23.14 11.88
CA VAL A 20 37.50 -22.00 12.82
C VAL A 20 38.74 -21.17 12.47
N VAL A 21 38.60 -19.83 12.43
CA VAL A 21 39.72 -18.90 12.54
C VAL A 21 39.39 -17.86 13.61
N LEU A 22 40.14 -17.95 14.71
CA LEU A 22 40.30 -16.95 15.76
C LEU A 22 41.36 -15.94 15.35
N LEU A 23 41.12 -14.65 15.61
CA LEU A 23 42.17 -13.63 15.69
C LEU A 23 41.88 -12.74 16.91
N THR A 24 42.82 -12.75 17.85
CA THR A 24 42.83 -12.02 19.12
C THR A 24 43.91 -10.93 19.10
N THR A 25 43.74 -9.93 19.98
CA THR A 25 44.76 -9.04 20.62
C THR A 25 45.46 -7.98 19.73
N ALA A 26 45.86 -6.79 20.19
CA ALA A 26 45.76 -6.05 21.45
C ALA A 26 46.20 -4.57 21.20
N ALA A 27 45.93 -3.70 22.18
CA ALA A 27 46.21 -2.27 22.24
C ALA A 27 47.69 -1.87 22.41
N VAL A 28 48.04 -0.62 22.05
CA VAL A 28 49.18 0.14 22.62
C VAL A 28 48.83 1.63 22.77
N MET A 29 49.28 2.19 23.90
CA MET A 29 49.05 3.53 24.46
C MET A 29 49.88 4.67 23.85
N SER A 30 49.30 5.87 24.00
CA SER A 30 49.82 7.21 24.28
C SER A 30 51.34 7.52 24.23
N SER A 31 51.66 8.67 23.63
CA SER A 31 52.71 9.56 24.12
C SER A 31 52.30 11.04 24.01
N ALA A 32 52.67 11.78 25.05
CA ALA A 32 52.43 13.20 25.25
C ALA A 32 53.43 14.07 24.48
N GLY A 33 53.04 15.31 24.17
CA GLY A 33 53.93 16.37 23.73
C GLY A 33 53.32 17.74 24.03
N CYS A 34 53.76 18.35 25.12
CA CYS A 34 53.55 19.78 25.41
C CYS A 34 54.61 20.62 24.68
N PHE A 35 54.28 21.91 24.51
CA PHE A 35 55.10 23.13 24.37
C PHE A 35 54.90 23.90 23.05
N GLY A 36 54.53 25.17 23.20
CA GLY A 36 54.68 26.20 22.17
C GLY A 36 53.52 27.20 22.12
N SER A 37 53.50 28.17 23.04
CA SER A 37 52.75 29.41 22.86
C SER A 37 53.50 30.32 21.88
N SER A 38 52.80 30.81 20.84
CA SER A 38 53.07 32.09 20.17
C SER A 38 51.78 32.57 19.51
N GLU A 39 51.29 33.72 19.94
CA GLU A 39 50.25 34.51 19.27
C GLU A 39 50.75 35.02 17.91
N ASP A 40 49.92 35.01 16.86
CA ASP A 40 49.41 36.20 16.13
C ASP A 40 48.48 35.78 14.94
N PRO A 41 47.81 36.66 14.18
CA PRO A 41 46.34 36.71 14.17
C PRO A 41 45.69 36.35 12.82
N SER A 42 44.39 36.07 12.88
CA SER A 42 43.41 36.35 11.81
C SER A 42 43.73 35.93 10.37
N ARG A 43 43.29 34.73 9.96
CA ARG A 43 42.68 34.50 8.64
C ARG A 43 41.52 33.51 8.74
N SER A 44 40.41 33.97 9.31
CA SER A 44 39.10 33.35 9.10
C SER A 44 38.66 33.65 7.66
N GLY A 45 39.16 32.86 6.71
CA GLY A 45 38.55 32.77 5.40
C GLY A 45 37.09 32.31 5.57
N PRO A 46 36.12 32.86 4.82
CA PRO A 46 34.76 32.36 4.89
C PRO A 46 34.77 30.91 4.43
N SER A 47 34.52 30.00 5.38
CA SER A 47 34.09 28.64 5.05
C SER A 47 32.88 28.80 4.14
N ARG A 48 33.10 28.52 2.84
CA ARG A 48 32.01 28.31 1.89
C ARG A 48 31.28 27.07 2.39
N GLY A 49 30.33 27.30 3.30
CA GLY A 49 29.36 26.29 3.71
C GLY A 49 28.77 25.73 2.43
N GLY A 50 29.14 24.50 2.10
CA GLY A 50 28.55 23.76 1.02
C GLY A 50 27.05 23.80 1.28
N LYS A 51 26.29 24.42 0.37
CA LYS A 51 24.85 24.26 0.36
C LYS A 51 24.61 22.77 0.16
N HIS A 52 24.42 22.03 1.25
CA HIS A 52 23.78 20.72 1.16
C HIS A 52 22.50 20.99 0.40
N ALA A 53 22.41 20.47 -0.82
CA ALA A 53 21.19 20.58 -1.61
C ALA A 53 20.09 19.99 -0.72
N GLU A 54 19.15 20.83 -0.29
CA GLU A 54 17.99 20.35 0.44
C GLU A 54 17.36 19.23 -0.39
N GLY A 55 17.15 18.07 0.23
CA GLY A 55 16.51 16.94 -0.42
C GLY A 55 15.16 17.36 -1.02
N PRO A 56 14.63 16.60 -1.98
CA PRO A 56 13.39 16.98 -2.64
C PRO A 56 12.27 17.11 -1.59
N ALA A 57 11.73 18.32 -1.45
CA ALA A 57 10.68 18.64 -0.49
C ALA A 57 9.31 18.18 -1.00
N TRP A 58 8.46 17.72 -0.09
CA TRP A 58 7.08 17.37 -0.42
C TRP A 58 6.27 18.60 -0.84
N ASN A 59 5.73 18.59 -2.06
CA ASN A 59 4.80 19.56 -2.57
C ASN A 59 3.36 19.22 -2.16
N THR A 60 2.77 20.05 -1.30
CA THR A 60 1.38 19.95 -0.84
C THR A 60 0.33 20.38 -1.87
N ARG A 61 0.76 20.91 -3.03
CA ARG A 61 -0.10 21.42 -4.12
C ARG A 61 0.35 20.88 -5.49
N PRO A 62 0.35 19.55 -5.71
CA PRO A 62 0.68 19.00 -7.02
C PRO A 62 -0.38 19.36 -8.06
N SER A 63 0.05 19.79 -9.24
CA SER A 63 -0.80 20.24 -10.36
C SER A 63 -1.21 19.12 -11.32
N SER A 64 -0.75 17.88 -11.09
CA SER A 64 -1.14 16.71 -11.88
C SER A 64 -1.11 15.43 -11.06
N ILE A 65 -2.07 14.53 -11.32
CA ILE A 65 -2.31 13.32 -10.53
C ILE A 65 -2.46 12.10 -11.46
N ALA A 66 -1.77 11.01 -11.15
CA ALA A 66 -2.10 9.69 -11.69
C ALA A 66 -2.58 8.78 -10.55
N SER A 67 -3.74 8.12 -10.72
CA SER A 67 -4.32 7.26 -9.71
C SER A 67 -4.25 5.80 -10.11
N LEU A 68 -3.77 4.97 -9.19
CA LEU A 68 -3.52 3.55 -9.33
C LEU A 68 -4.28 2.82 -8.22
N GLY A 69 -4.62 1.57 -8.48
CA GLY A 69 -5.34 0.74 -7.54
C GLY A 69 -6.31 -0.22 -8.20
N ASP A 70 -7.36 -0.52 -7.46
CA ASP A 70 -8.37 -1.50 -7.81
C ASP A 70 -9.74 -0.88 -8.10
N SER A 71 -10.79 -1.69 -7.98
CA SER A 71 -12.19 -1.33 -8.18
C SER A 71 -12.66 -0.17 -7.30
N ILE A 72 -12.06 0.02 -6.13
CA ILE A 72 -12.40 1.15 -5.26
C ILE A 72 -12.00 2.46 -5.95
N THR A 73 -10.79 2.55 -6.50
CA THR A 73 -10.31 3.74 -7.21
C THR A 73 -11.07 3.97 -8.52
N ARG A 74 -11.68 2.92 -9.08
CA ARG A 74 -12.57 2.98 -10.26
C ARG A 74 -14.00 3.39 -9.94
N GLY A 75 -14.37 3.48 -8.66
CA GLY A 75 -15.75 3.76 -8.27
C GLY A 75 -16.71 2.66 -8.69
N PHE A 76 -16.23 1.40 -8.72
CA PHE A 76 -17.05 0.25 -9.08
C PHE A 76 -18.29 0.18 -8.18
N ASP A 77 -19.44 -0.08 -8.79
CA ASP A 77 -20.74 -0.16 -8.14
C ASP A 77 -21.16 1.09 -7.36
N ALA A 78 -20.52 2.24 -7.58
CA ALA A 78 -20.95 3.48 -6.93
C ALA A 78 -22.08 4.20 -7.69
N CYS A 79 -22.29 3.86 -8.98
CA CYS A 79 -23.27 4.50 -9.85
C CYS A 79 -24.33 3.54 -10.39
N SER A 80 -23.90 2.34 -10.81
CA SER A 80 -24.72 1.31 -11.44
C SER A 80 -24.16 -0.06 -11.08
N VAL A 81 -24.99 -1.09 -11.18
CA VAL A 81 -24.64 -2.48 -10.84
C VAL A 81 -23.57 -3.04 -11.79
N LEU A 82 -22.59 -3.74 -11.23
CA LEU A 82 -21.50 -4.43 -11.91
C LEU A 82 -20.70 -3.57 -12.89
N SER A 83 -20.42 -2.31 -12.53
CA SER A 83 -19.77 -1.38 -13.46
C SER A 83 -18.87 -0.35 -12.78
N ASP A 84 -17.75 -0.04 -13.44
CA ASP A 84 -16.88 1.07 -13.08
C ASP A 84 -17.62 2.40 -13.22
N CYS A 85 -17.35 3.34 -12.31
CA CYS A 85 -17.85 4.70 -12.41
C CYS A 85 -16.75 5.74 -12.13
N PRO A 86 -15.80 5.95 -13.07
CA PRO A 86 -14.61 6.75 -12.81
C PRO A 86 -14.90 8.21 -12.44
N ARG A 87 -16.05 8.75 -12.89
CA ARG A 87 -16.53 10.09 -12.51
C ARG A 87 -16.72 10.26 -11.00
N VAL A 88 -16.87 9.18 -10.24
CA VAL A 88 -16.96 9.23 -8.77
C VAL A 88 -15.69 8.73 -8.07
N SER A 89 -14.59 8.54 -8.79
CA SER A 89 -13.31 8.16 -8.19
C SER A 89 -12.90 9.18 -7.13
N TRP A 90 -12.56 8.71 -5.92
CA TRP A 90 -12.05 9.55 -4.84
C TRP A 90 -10.82 10.37 -5.24
N SER A 91 -9.99 9.86 -6.15
CA SER A 91 -8.75 10.52 -6.55
C SER A 91 -8.94 11.46 -7.75
N THR A 92 -9.69 11.03 -8.77
CA THR A 92 -9.72 11.69 -10.09
C THR A 92 -11.12 12.01 -10.61
N GLY A 93 -12.17 11.69 -9.85
CA GLY A 93 -13.55 11.88 -10.25
C GLY A 93 -13.97 13.34 -10.36
N THR A 94 -15.08 13.58 -11.04
CA THR A 94 -15.69 14.90 -11.26
C THR A 94 -16.91 15.15 -10.38
N ASP A 95 -17.49 14.10 -9.79
CA ASP A 95 -18.84 14.14 -9.19
C ASP A 95 -18.81 14.01 -7.66
N VAL A 96 -17.62 14.03 -7.05
CA VAL A 96 -17.44 13.70 -5.62
C VAL A 96 -16.45 14.62 -4.88
N ASP A 97 -16.20 15.84 -5.37
CA ASP A 97 -15.17 16.72 -4.80
C ASP A 97 -13.86 15.94 -4.54
N SER A 98 -13.38 15.30 -5.61
CA SER A 98 -12.26 14.36 -5.57
C SER A 98 -10.96 15.03 -5.16
N LEU A 99 -9.93 14.23 -4.86
CA LEU A 99 -8.60 14.75 -4.58
C LEU A 99 -8.10 15.70 -5.68
N ALA A 100 -8.29 15.36 -6.96
CA ALA A 100 -7.91 16.20 -8.09
C ALA A 100 -8.68 17.52 -8.13
N GLN A 101 -9.96 17.54 -7.74
CA GLN A 101 -10.73 18.78 -7.63
C GLN A 101 -10.22 19.64 -6.46
N ARG A 102 -10.04 19.03 -5.28
CA ARG A 102 -9.54 19.70 -4.07
C ARG A 102 -8.14 20.31 -4.26
N LEU A 103 -7.25 19.62 -4.98
CA LEU A 103 -5.89 20.09 -5.29
C LEU A 103 -5.82 21.00 -6.53
N ARG A 104 -6.95 21.23 -7.23
CA ARG A 104 -7.01 21.97 -8.50
C ARG A 104 -6.13 21.37 -9.61
N SER A 105 -6.00 20.04 -9.61
CA SER A 105 -5.21 19.24 -10.57
C SER A 105 -6.08 18.56 -11.63
N GLY A 106 -7.39 18.83 -11.66
CA GLY A 106 -8.36 18.11 -12.50
C GLY A 106 -8.09 18.15 -14.01
N ALA A 107 -7.49 19.22 -14.53
CA ALA A 107 -7.12 19.30 -15.95
C ALA A 107 -5.99 18.33 -16.35
N ARG A 108 -5.25 17.79 -15.38
CA ARG A 108 -4.13 16.87 -15.57
C ARG A 108 -4.23 15.69 -14.59
N SER A 109 -5.38 15.02 -14.60
CA SER A 109 -5.63 13.82 -13.83
C SER A 109 -5.84 12.59 -14.73
N TRP A 110 -5.31 11.44 -14.33
CA TRP A 110 -5.45 10.17 -15.06
C TRP A 110 -5.72 9.02 -14.09
N ASN A 111 -6.65 8.13 -14.44
CA ASN A 111 -7.00 6.95 -13.64
C ASN A 111 -6.52 5.68 -14.37
N TYR A 112 -5.48 5.07 -13.83
CA TYR A 112 -4.86 3.82 -14.30
C TYR A 112 -5.22 2.62 -13.42
N ALA A 113 -6.08 2.79 -12.42
CA ALA A 113 -6.60 1.69 -11.63
C ALA A 113 -7.36 0.69 -12.52
N LYS A 114 -7.53 -0.54 -12.04
CA LYS A 114 -8.24 -1.59 -12.75
C LYS A 114 -9.07 -2.42 -11.78
N THR A 115 -10.36 -2.59 -12.07
CA THR A 115 -11.23 -3.47 -11.28
C THR A 115 -10.68 -4.90 -11.26
N GLY A 116 -10.60 -5.48 -10.06
CA GLY A 116 -9.98 -6.79 -9.82
C GLY A 116 -8.45 -6.78 -9.70
N ALA A 117 -7.78 -5.62 -9.79
CA ALA A 117 -6.33 -5.56 -9.67
C ALA A 117 -5.84 -5.99 -8.28
N VAL A 118 -4.79 -6.80 -8.28
CA VAL A 118 -3.99 -7.19 -7.10
C VAL A 118 -2.63 -6.48 -7.13
N MET A 119 -1.82 -6.61 -6.08
CA MET A 119 -0.50 -5.99 -6.02
C MET A 119 0.38 -6.32 -7.24
N ALA A 120 0.28 -7.54 -7.77
CA ALA A 120 0.99 -7.98 -8.99
C ALA A 120 0.69 -7.12 -10.24
N ASP A 121 -0.46 -6.45 -10.30
CA ASP A 121 -0.82 -5.54 -11.41
C ASP A 121 -0.20 -4.14 -11.26
N LEU A 122 0.20 -3.75 -10.03
CA LEU A 122 0.67 -2.40 -9.74
C LEU A 122 1.85 -1.94 -10.61
N PRO A 123 2.88 -2.77 -10.91
CA PRO A 123 3.97 -2.36 -11.78
C PRO A 123 3.52 -1.92 -13.18
N GLY A 124 2.49 -2.57 -13.74
CA GLY A 124 1.93 -2.21 -15.04
C GLY A 124 1.19 -0.87 -14.99
N GLN A 125 0.38 -0.64 -13.95
CA GLN A 125 -0.30 0.65 -13.75
C GLN A 125 0.72 1.78 -13.51
N MET A 126 1.80 1.50 -12.78
CA MET A 126 2.88 2.45 -12.51
C MET A 126 3.62 2.84 -13.80
N GLN A 127 3.94 1.88 -14.65
CA GLN A 127 4.55 2.13 -15.96
C GLN A 127 3.65 3.02 -16.83
N ALA A 128 2.35 2.72 -16.87
CA ALA A 128 1.40 3.54 -17.64
C ALA A 128 1.31 4.97 -17.09
N ALA A 129 1.27 5.13 -15.76
CA ALA A 129 1.25 6.43 -15.10
C ALA A 129 2.52 7.26 -15.35
N ALA A 130 3.70 6.63 -15.34
CA ALA A 130 4.98 7.30 -15.54
C ALA A 130 5.08 8.01 -16.89
N THR A 131 4.41 7.50 -17.93
CA THR A 131 4.35 8.15 -19.26
C THR A 131 3.77 9.58 -19.23
N ARG A 132 2.91 9.88 -18.25
CA ARG A 132 2.29 11.20 -18.07
C ARG A 132 3.15 12.18 -17.30
N LYS A 133 4.23 11.70 -16.69
CA LYS A 133 5.10 12.44 -15.78
C LYS A 133 4.33 13.22 -14.70
N PRO A 134 3.46 12.55 -13.91
CA PRO A 134 2.63 13.23 -12.92
C PRO A 134 3.47 13.80 -11.77
N GLN A 135 2.97 14.85 -11.13
CA GLN A 135 3.58 15.38 -9.90
C GLN A 135 3.19 14.55 -8.66
N LEU A 136 2.04 13.89 -8.69
CA LEU A 136 1.56 13.00 -7.64
C LEU A 136 1.01 11.70 -8.24
N VAL A 137 1.47 10.58 -7.71
CA VAL A 137 0.88 9.26 -7.90
C VAL A 137 0.09 8.91 -6.63
N THR A 138 -1.15 8.45 -6.80
CA THR A 138 -1.96 7.93 -5.67
C THR A 138 -2.12 6.43 -5.83
N VAL A 139 -1.93 5.68 -4.76
CA VAL A 139 -2.03 4.22 -4.74
C VAL A 139 -2.99 3.81 -3.63
N MET A 140 -3.98 2.99 -3.98
CA MET A 140 -4.79 2.24 -3.01
C MET A 140 -5.07 0.87 -3.60
N ILE A 141 -4.37 -0.14 -3.09
CA ILE A 141 -4.37 -1.51 -3.62
C ILE A 141 -4.07 -2.49 -2.49
N GLY A 142 -4.54 -3.73 -2.61
CA GLY A 142 -4.36 -4.80 -1.62
C GLY A 142 -5.66 -5.43 -1.15
N SER A 143 -6.81 -4.82 -1.44
CA SER A 143 -8.12 -5.39 -1.09
C SER A 143 -8.33 -6.73 -1.80
N ASN A 144 -8.02 -6.80 -3.10
CA ASN A 144 -8.15 -8.04 -3.89
C ASN A 144 -7.08 -9.10 -3.56
N ASP A 145 -5.94 -8.69 -2.98
CA ASP A 145 -4.93 -9.62 -2.46
C ASP A 145 -5.47 -10.40 -1.25
N ALA A 146 -6.25 -9.73 -0.39
CA ALA A 146 -6.94 -10.36 0.74
C ALA A 146 -8.28 -11.02 0.33
N CYS A 147 -9.00 -10.44 -0.65
CA CYS A 147 -10.29 -10.92 -1.13
C CYS A 147 -10.16 -12.03 -2.17
N ARG A 148 -10.06 -13.26 -1.67
CA ARG A 148 -9.80 -14.47 -2.47
C ARG A 148 -10.83 -15.55 -2.14
N ASN A 149 -10.79 -16.67 -2.87
CA ASN A 149 -11.70 -17.79 -2.65
C ASN A 149 -11.53 -18.43 -1.26
N SER A 150 -10.33 -18.36 -0.69
CA SER A 150 -10.01 -18.77 0.67
C SER A 150 -8.86 -17.93 1.23
N VAL A 151 -8.64 -18.03 2.54
CA VAL A 151 -7.51 -17.40 3.24
C VAL A 151 -6.15 -17.92 2.76
N ASP A 152 -6.06 -19.14 2.25
CA ASP A 152 -4.79 -19.71 1.75
C ASP A 152 -4.46 -19.25 0.32
N ASN A 153 -5.40 -18.56 -0.33
CA ASN A 153 -5.19 -17.97 -1.65
C ASN A 153 -4.84 -16.48 -1.60
N MET A 154 -4.69 -15.90 -0.39
CA MET A 154 -4.23 -14.52 -0.20
C MET A 154 -2.79 -14.37 -0.67
N THR A 155 -2.43 -13.19 -1.18
CA THR A 155 -1.05 -12.91 -1.62
C THR A 155 -0.09 -13.02 -0.43
N PRO A 156 0.99 -13.80 -0.50
CA PRO A 156 1.99 -13.83 0.56
C PRO A 156 2.58 -12.44 0.85
N THR A 157 2.79 -12.11 2.13
CA THR A 157 3.26 -10.78 2.57
C THR A 157 4.62 -10.41 1.96
N ASP A 158 5.51 -11.38 1.76
CA ASP A 158 6.82 -11.21 1.15
C ASP A 158 6.73 -10.91 -0.35
N GLU A 159 5.85 -11.61 -1.07
CA GLU A 159 5.53 -11.32 -2.48
C GLU A 159 4.95 -9.90 -2.62
N PHE A 160 3.96 -9.55 -1.78
CA PHE A 160 3.36 -8.22 -1.74
C PHE A 160 4.43 -7.13 -1.53
N ARG A 161 5.36 -7.35 -0.59
CA ARG A 161 6.49 -6.44 -0.33
C ARG A 161 7.44 -6.33 -1.50
N SER A 162 7.81 -7.45 -2.12
CA SER A 162 8.72 -7.49 -3.25
C SER A 162 8.17 -6.70 -4.44
N VAL A 163 6.90 -6.92 -4.77
CA VAL A 163 6.23 -6.24 -5.88
C VAL A 163 6.06 -4.75 -5.60
N PHE A 164 5.61 -4.36 -4.41
CA PHE A 164 5.44 -2.95 -4.07
C PHE A 164 6.77 -2.18 -4.10
N THR A 165 7.83 -2.77 -3.56
CA THR A 165 9.20 -2.22 -3.61
C THR A 165 9.66 -2.04 -5.05
N SER A 166 9.42 -3.03 -5.91
CA SER A 166 9.78 -2.99 -7.33
C SER A 166 9.03 -1.88 -8.09
N ALA A 167 7.73 -1.69 -7.80
CA ALA A 167 6.92 -0.64 -8.40
C ALA A 167 7.42 0.76 -8.04
N LEU A 168 7.73 1.02 -6.76
CA LEU A 168 8.30 2.31 -6.34
C LEU A 168 9.71 2.54 -6.91
N THR A 169 10.56 1.52 -6.90
CA THR A 169 11.90 1.60 -7.49
C THR A 169 11.82 1.97 -8.98
N ARG A 170 10.85 1.38 -9.70
CA ARG A 170 10.61 1.72 -11.10
C ARG A 170 10.16 3.16 -11.29
N LEU A 171 9.19 3.62 -10.50
CA LEU A 171 8.73 5.01 -10.54
C LEU A 171 9.90 5.97 -10.33
N ARG A 172 10.80 5.69 -9.38
CA ARG A 172 11.98 6.53 -9.13
C ARG A 172 12.93 6.61 -10.32
N ARG A 173 13.07 5.54 -11.11
CA ARG A 173 13.89 5.57 -12.34
C ARG A 173 13.24 6.39 -13.46
N GLU A 174 11.92 6.27 -13.63
CA GLU A 174 11.21 6.86 -14.78
C GLU A 174 10.76 8.32 -14.52
N VAL A 175 10.39 8.62 -13.28
CA VAL A 175 9.89 9.92 -12.81
C VAL A 175 10.42 10.20 -11.40
N PRO A 176 11.72 10.49 -11.26
CA PRO A 176 12.39 10.58 -9.95
C PRO A 176 11.76 11.60 -8.99
N LYS A 177 11.11 12.64 -9.52
CA LYS A 177 10.49 13.72 -8.73
C LYS A 177 9.00 13.52 -8.44
N ALA A 178 8.36 12.47 -8.96
CA ALA A 178 6.94 12.23 -8.70
C ALA A 178 6.72 11.85 -7.24
N GLN A 179 5.79 12.50 -6.55
CA GLN A 179 5.41 12.12 -5.19
C GLN A 179 4.49 10.90 -5.21
N VAL A 180 4.48 10.11 -4.15
CA VAL A 180 3.56 8.98 -4.00
C VAL A 180 2.76 9.14 -2.72
N TYR A 181 1.45 9.15 -2.84
CA TYR A 181 0.54 8.98 -1.72
C TYR A 181 0.03 7.53 -1.73
N VAL A 182 0.15 6.84 -0.59
CA VAL A 182 -0.25 5.45 -0.44
C VAL A 182 -1.33 5.38 0.64
N ALA A 183 -2.56 5.12 0.23
CA ALA A 183 -3.64 4.82 1.16
C ALA A 183 -3.52 3.36 1.62
N SER A 184 -3.78 3.16 2.91
CA SER A 184 -3.97 1.82 3.50
C SER A 184 -5.10 1.04 2.84
N VAL A 185 -4.96 -0.28 2.82
CA VAL A 185 -6.03 -1.23 2.52
C VAL A 185 -7.15 -1.06 3.54
N PRO A 186 -8.41 -0.88 3.12
CA PRO A 186 -9.54 -0.69 4.04
C PRO A 186 -9.74 -1.86 5.00
N ASP A 187 -10.35 -1.59 6.16
CA ASP A 187 -10.73 -2.60 7.15
C ASP A 187 -11.87 -3.49 6.61
N LEU A 188 -11.50 -4.66 6.06
CA LEU A 188 -12.43 -5.63 5.48
C LEU A 188 -13.32 -6.30 6.53
N LYS A 189 -12.87 -6.37 7.79
CA LYS A 189 -13.67 -6.94 8.88
C LYS A 189 -14.72 -5.95 9.36
N ARG A 190 -14.41 -4.65 9.35
CA ARG A 190 -15.39 -3.57 9.49
C ARG A 190 -16.40 -3.63 8.36
N LEU A 191 -15.97 -3.83 7.12
CA LEU A 191 -16.86 -4.00 5.96
C LEU A 191 -17.85 -5.12 6.24
N TRP A 192 -17.36 -6.30 6.59
CA TRP A 192 -18.21 -7.43 6.97
C TRP A 192 -19.17 -7.04 8.09
N SER A 193 -18.69 -6.42 9.18
CA SER A 193 -19.50 -6.06 10.35
C SER A 193 -20.64 -5.09 10.04
N GLN A 194 -20.45 -4.18 9.08
CA GLN A 194 -21.49 -3.23 8.66
C GLN A 194 -22.39 -3.82 7.60
N GLY A 195 -21.83 -4.38 6.54
CA GLY A 195 -22.63 -4.93 5.44
C GLY A 195 -23.50 -6.12 5.87
N ARG A 196 -23.05 -6.97 6.80
CA ARG A 196 -23.82 -8.16 7.24
C ARG A 196 -25.17 -7.82 7.88
N LYS A 197 -25.37 -6.58 8.32
CA LYS A 197 -26.64 -6.12 8.89
C LYS A 197 -27.75 -6.05 7.83
N ASN A 198 -27.39 -5.88 6.57
CA ASN A 198 -28.32 -5.83 5.46
C ASN A 198 -28.61 -7.23 4.89
N VAL A 199 -29.88 -7.65 4.91
CA VAL A 199 -30.30 -8.99 4.45
C VAL A 199 -30.02 -9.20 2.96
N LEU A 200 -30.23 -8.17 2.13
CA LEU A 200 -29.99 -8.25 0.69
C LEU A 200 -28.49 -8.30 0.39
N GLY A 201 -27.69 -7.46 1.05
CA GLY A 201 -26.23 -7.48 0.95
C GLY A 201 -25.65 -8.87 1.25
N ARG A 202 -26.15 -9.56 2.29
CA ARG A 202 -25.74 -10.95 2.59
C ARG A 202 -26.02 -11.93 1.45
N GLN A 203 -27.14 -11.78 0.72
CA GLN A 203 -27.44 -12.67 -0.41
C GLN A 203 -26.53 -12.37 -1.60
N ILE A 204 -26.24 -11.09 -1.87
CA ILE A 204 -25.34 -10.68 -2.94
C ILE A 204 -23.93 -11.24 -2.69
N TRP A 205 -23.44 -11.21 -1.45
CA TRP A 205 -22.12 -11.77 -1.13
C TRP A 205 -22.00 -13.28 -1.41
N LYS A 206 -23.10 -14.04 -1.39
CA LYS A 206 -23.10 -15.46 -1.75
C LYS A 206 -22.77 -15.71 -3.23
N LEU A 207 -22.82 -14.67 -4.07
CA LEU A 207 -22.41 -14.74 -5.47
C LEU A 207 -20.89 -14.75 -5.66
N GLY A 208 -20.11 -14.79 -4.57
CA GLY A 208 -18.66 -14.96 -4.61
C GLY A 208 -17.87 -13.68 -4.37
N ILE A 209 -18.47 -12.67 -3.73
CA ILE A 209 -17.74 -11.45 -3.34
C ILE A 209 -16.86 -11.77 -2.13
N CYS A 210 -15.55 -11.61 -2.29
CA CYS A 210 -14.53 -11.78 -1.25
C CYS A 210 -14.78 -12.98 -0.31
N PRO A 211 -14.85 -14.23 -0.80
CA PRO A 211 -15.24 -15.38 0.03
C PRO A 211 -14.37 -15.59 1.27
N SER A 212 -13.07 -15.28 1.19
CA SER A 212 -12.13 -15.30 2.32
C SER A 212 -12.68 -14.54 3.53
N MET A 213 -13.35 -13.40 3.34
CA MET A 213 -13.97 -12.62 4.41
C MET A 213 -15.49 -12.90 4.55
N LEU A 214 -16.22 -12.93 3.44
CA LEU A 214 -17.68 -12.77 3.45
C LEU A 214 -18.49 -14.06 3.30
N LYS A 215 -17.84 -15.21 3.05
CA LYS A 215 -18.54 -16.50 3.08
C LYS A 215 -19.25 -16.66 4.43
N ASP A 216 -20.45 -17.25 4.41
CA ASP A 216 -21.28 -17.50 5.60
C ASP A 216 -21.40 -16.24 6.49
N SER A 217 -21.77 -15.12 5.85
CA SER A 217 -21.65 -13.77 6.42
C SER A 217 -22.40 -13.52 7.73
N ASP A 218 -23.43 -14.32 8.03
CA ASP A 218 -24.20 -14.30 9.28
C ASP A 218 -23.61 -15.20 10.37
N ALA A 219 -22.81 -16.20 10.00
CA ALA A 219 -22.21 -17.17 10.90
C ALA A 219 -21.18 -16.56 11.85
N MET A 220 -21.34 -16.89 13.13
CA MET A 220 -20.53 -16.43 14.28
C MET A 220 -19.84 -17.58 15.01
N ASP A 221 -19.82 -18.78 14.41
CA ASP A 221 -19.07 -19.91 14.94
C ASP A 221 -17.55 -19.63 14.95
N ALA A 222 -16.80 -20.47 15.66
CA ALA A 222 -15.37 -20.32 15.83
C ALA A 222 -14.61 -20.31 14.48
N ALA A 223 -14.96 -21.20 13.56
CA ALA A 223 -14.27 -21.30 12.26
C ALA A 223 -14.51 -20.08 11.38
N SER A 224 -15.75 -19.57 11.36
CA SER A 224 -16.12 -18.34 10.66
C SER A 224 -15.42 -17.11 11.26
N THR A 225 -15.28 -17.07 12.60
CA THR A 225 -14.58 -15.98 13.30
C THR A 225 -13.08 -16.01 13.04
N GLU A 226 -12.45 -17.18 13.16
CA GLU A 226 -11.02 -17.39 12.91
C GLU A 226 -10.65 -17.05 11.47
N ARG A 227 -11.45 -17.50 10.49
CA ARG A 227 -11.22 -17.17 9.08
C ARG A 227 -11.19 -15.65 8.84
N ARG A 228 -12.13 -14.90 9.42
CA ARG A 228 -12.16 -13.44 9.28
C ARG A 228 -11.01 -12.77 10.01
N GLN A 229 -10.60 -13.30 11.17
CA GLN A 229 -9.41 -12.83 11.86
C GLN A 229 -8.16 -13.01 11.01
N ARG A 230 -7.98 -14.16 10.36
CA ARG A 230 -6.84 -14.38 9.44
C ARG A 230 -6.79 -13.36 8.29
N VAL A 231 -7.94 -12.95 7.76
CA VAL A 231 -7.98 -11.90 6.72
C VAL A 231 -7.64 -10.52 7.31
N ASP A 232 -8.15 -10.22 8.50
CA ASP A 232 -7.83 -8.99 9.25
C ASP A 232 -6.32 -8.86 9.47
N ASP A 233 -5.70 -9.92 10.01
CA ASP A 233 -4.26 -9.99 10.27
C ASP A 233 -3.44 -9.83 8.97
N GLN A 234 -3.88 -10.47 7.88
CA GLN A 234 -3.21 -10.36 6.58
C GLN A 234 -3.29 -8.93 5.99
N VAL A 235 -4.41 -8.23 6.20
CA VAL A 235 -4.58 -6.83 5.80
C VAL A 235 -3.67 -5.91 6.62
N ASP A 236 -3.54 -6.17 7.92
CA ASP A 236 -2.59 -5.47 8.80
C ASP A 236 -1.14 -5.66 8.33
N ASP A 237 -0.77 -6.89 7.95
CA ASP A 237 0.54 -7.19 7.37
C ASP A 237 0.80 -6.42 6.07
N TYR A 238 -0.18 -6.38 5.15
CA TYR A 238 -0.07 -5.58 3.92
C TYR A 238 0.10 -4.09 4.22
N ASN A 239 -0.70 -3.55 5.14
CA ASN A 239 -0.63 -2.16 5.55
C ASN A 239 0.72 -1.81 6.20
N GLN A 240 1.29 -2.74 6.99
CA GLN A 240 2.64 -2.59 7.54
C GLN A 240 3.69 -2.58 6.42
N VAL A 241 3.56 -3.45 5.41
CA VAL A 241 4.44 -3.43 4.22
C VAL A 241 4.34 -2.11 3.47
N LEU A 242 3.12 -1.62 3.19
CA LEU A 242 2.90 -0.34 2.50
C LEU A 242 3.57 0.80 3.28
N LYS A 243 3.41 0.84 4.60
CA LYS A 243 4.05 1.80 5.50
C LYS A 243 5.57 1.72 5.45
N ASP A 244 6.13 0.54 5.64
CA ASP A 244 7.59 0.34 5.74
C ASP A 244 8.31 0.68 4.44
N VAL A 245 7.78 0.22 3.30
CA VAL A 245 8.41 0.44 2.00
C VAL A 245 8.25 1.91 1.60
N CYS A 246 7.07 2.50 1.79
CA CYS A 246 6.85 3.92 1.52
C CYS A 246 7.74 4.80 2.42
N GLY A 247 7.90 4.45 3.69
CA GLY A 247 8.74 5.20 4.63
C GLY A 247 10.23 5.25 4.28
N LYS A 248 10.71 4.40 3.36
CA LYS A 248 12.08 4.45 2.84
C LYS A 248 12.26 5.44 1.67
N ASP A 249 11.18 5.91 1.07
CA ASP A 249 11.20 6.88 -0.03
C ASP A 249 10.85 8.28 0.49
N PRO A 250 11.76 9.27 0.41
CA PRO A 250 11.51 10.62 0.91
C PRO A 250 10.34 11.33 0.22
N LEU A 251 9.95 10.88 -0.97
CA LEU A 251 8.81 11.40 -1.73
C LEU A 251 7.58 10.48 -1.66
N CYS A 252 7.51 9.58 -0.68
CA CYS A 252 6.34 8.75 -0.42
C CYS A 252 5.71 9.08 0.93
N ARG A 253 4.39 9.28 0.96
CA ARG A 253 3.59 9.46 2.17
C ARG A 253 2.53 8.37 2.27
N TYR A 254 2.69 7.52 3.28
CA TYR A 254 1.68 6.55 3.69
C TYR A 254 0.59 7.20 4.56
N ASP A 255 -0.62 6.66 4.46
CA ASP A 255 -1.82 7.09 5.18
C ASP A 255 -2.63 5.90 5.71
N ASP A 256 -2.66 5.74 7.03
CA ASP A 256 -3.42 4.70 7.72
C ASP A 256 -4.89 5.09 7.98
N ALA A 257 -5.30 6.30 7.58
CA ALA A 257 -6.64 6.80 7.87
C ALA A 257 -7.74 5.94 7.25
N VAL A 258 -7.54 5.39 6.05
CA VAL A 258 -8.53 4.57 5.35
C VAL A 258 -8.84 3.28 6.13
N HIS A 259 -7.81 2.55 6.56
CA HIS A 259 -7.99 1.36 7.39
C HIS A 259 -8.62 1.68 8.75
N LYS A 260 -8.21 2.79 9.39
CA LYS A 260 -8.76 3.20 10.69
C LYS A 260 -10.17 3.80 10.61
N TYR A 261 -10.67 4.11 9.41
CA TYR A 261 -11.92 4.81 9.24
C TYR A 261 -13.12 3.92 9.60
N ARG A 262 -13.91 4.38 10.57
CA ARG A 262 -15.10 3.65 11.06
C ARG A 262 -16.33 4.00 10.22
N PHE A 263 -16.27 3.69 8.92
CA PHE A 263 -17.39 3.89 8.00
C PHE A 263 -18.65 3.13 8.42
N THR A 264 -19.81 3.56 7.94
CA THR A 264 -21.11 2.93 8.15
C THR A 264 -21.66 2.38 6.83
N GLU A 265 -22.84 1.76 6.86
CA GLU A 265 -23.52 1.32 5.64
C GLU A 265 -23.78 2.45 4.64
N ARG A 266 -23.85 3.72 5.08
CA ARG A 266 -24.08 4.86 4.18
C ARG A 266 -22.92 5.08 3.20
N GLU A 267 -21.71 4.70 3.62
CA GLU A 267 -20.51 4.76 2.79
C GLU A 267 -20.30 3.51 1.93
N LEU A 268 -21.15 2.50 2.03
CA LEU A 268 -21.14 1.30 1.19
C LEU A 268 -22.13 1.43 0.05
N SER A 269 -21.79 0.86 -1.11
CA SER A 269 -22.67 0.81 -2.26
C SER A 269 -23.96 0.06 -1.91
N LYS A 270 -25.08 0.60 -2.38
CA LYS A 270 -26.40 -0.03 -2.27
C LYS A 270 -26.59 -1.21 -3.24
N TRP A 271 -25.60 -1.50 -4.08
CA TRP A 271 -25.66 -2.59 -5.05
C TRP A 271 -24.99 -3.86 -4.55
N ASP A 272 -23.90 -3.74 -3.79
CA ASP A 272 -23.11 -4.89 -3.33
C ASP A 272 -22.77 -4.87 -1.84
N TRP A 273 -23.08 -3.78 -1.11
CA TRP A 273 -22.68 -3.57 0.28
C TRP A 273 -21.20 -3.83 0.56
N PHE A 274 -20.35 -3.65 -0.46
CA PHE A 274 -18.93 -3.98 -0.44
C PHE A 274 -18.10 -2.78 -0.89
N HIS A 275 -18.29 -2.31 -2.12
CA HIS A 275 -17.52 -1.17 -2.62
C HIS A 275 -17.99 0.14 -2.00
N PRO A 276 -17.13 1.18 -1.91
CA PRO A 276 -17.57 2.49 -1.43
C PRO A 276 -18.63 3.13 -2.33
N SER A 277 -19.70 3.65 -1.71
CA SER A 277 -20.69 4.49 -2.39
C SER A 277 -20.09 5.83 -2.81
N LYS A 278 -20.86 6.68 -3.50
CA LYS A 278 -20.46 8.08 -3.74
C LYS A 278 -20.05 8.80 -2.45
N ALA A 279 -20.76 8.58 -1.34
CA ALA A 279 -20.40 9.16 -0.05
C ALA A 279 -19.08 8.57 0.47
N GLY A 280 -18.86 7.27 0.33
CA GLY A 280 -17.57 6.64 0.66
C GLY A 280 -16.40 7.20 -0.16
N GLN A 281 -16.59 7.39 -1.47
CA GLN A 281 -15.60 8.02 -2.35
C GLN A 281 -15.27 9.46 -1.93
N GLN A 282 -16.28 10.26 -1.55
CA GLN A 282 -16.08 11.60 -0.99
C GLN A 282 -15.25 11.57 0.31
N ARG A 283 -15.48 10.58 1.19
CA ARG A 283 -14.71 10.42 2.43
C ARG A 283 -13.26 10.05 2.18
N LEU A 284 -13.01 9.13 1.24
CA LEU A 284 -11.67 8.77 0.78
C LEU A 284 -10.91 10.00 0.24
N ALA A 285 -11.57 10.81 -0.61
CA ALA A 285 -10.98 12.04 -1.14
C ALA A 285 -10.58 13.02 -0.03
N ALA A 286 -11.45 13.20 0.98
CA ALA A 286 -11.19 14.09 2.09
C ALA A 286 -10.04 13.60 2.99
N MET A 287 -9.92 12.28 3.23
CA MET A 287 -8.79 11.69 3.98
C MET A 287 -7.47 11.95 3.27
N ALA A 288 -7.40 11.59 1.99
CA ALA A 288 -6.20 11.79 1.18
C ALA A 288 -5.76 13.26 1.12
N TYR A 289 -6.71 14.18 0.90
CA TYR A 289 -6.43 15.61 0.85
C TYR A 289 -5.81 16.11 2.16
N ARG A 290 -6.37 15.73 3.32
CA ARG A 290 -5.80 16.10 4.62
C ARG A 290 -4.37 15.64 4.76
N ARG A 291 -4.06 14.39 4.41
CA ARG A 291 -2.71 13.83 4.53
C ARG A 291 -1.71 14.47 3.58
N ILE A 292 -2.11 14.70 2.32
CA ILE A 292 -1.25 15.29 1.28
C ILE A 292 -0.91 16.75 1.60
N THR A 293 -1.87 17.49 2.15
CA THR A 293 -1.71 18.92 2.46
C THR A 293 -1.17 19.20 3.85
N SER A 294 -1.02 18.18 4.69
CA SER A 294 -0.36 18.32 5.99
C SER A 294 1.10 18.77 5.79
N PRO A 295 1.65 19.63 6.67
CA PRO A 295 3.06 19.99 6.68
C PRO A 295 3.95 18.73 6.63
#